data_AF-A0A2V7WHA7-F1
#
_entry.id   AF-A0A2V7WHA7-F1
#
_cell.length_a   1.000
_cell.length_b   1.000
_cell.length_c   1.000
_cell.angle_alpha   90.00
_cell.angle_beta   90.00
_cell.angle_gamma   90.00
#
_symmetry.space_group_name_H-M   'P 1'
#
loop_
_entity.id
_entity.type
_entity.pdbx_description
1 polymer ?
#
loop_
_entity_poly.entity_id
_entity_poly.type
_entity_poly.pdbx_seq_one_letter_code
_entity_poly.pdbx_strand_id
1 'polypeptide(L)'
;MAIATLLAQAPGGRPGGSKPATAAAPTATAPATGSEQGVQQSLQEILEEPSSPESYRYDPQGRRDPFQSLIGPAPKIQPGQRPPGPPGFLIDEIKLQGVVRTKQQGLVAMVNGPDNKGYLIRIGDKVLDGEVIRITPSSVVFRQEVNDPTRIERFREVVKELSPEAARK
;
A
#
# COMPACT_ATOMS: atom_id res chain seq x y z
N MET A 1 13.55 -39.50 -50.89
CA MET A 1 13.64 -38.04 -50.98
C MET A 1 13.81 -37.53 -49.56
N ALA A 2 15.02 -37.44 -48.97
CA ALA A 2 16.05 -36.43 -49.23
C ALA A 2 15.38 -35.05 -49.39
N ILE A 3 15.61 -34.06 -48.53
CA ILE A 3 16.89 -33.38 -48.38
C ILE A 3 17.10 -32.85 -46.94
N ALA A 4 18.32 -33.03 -46.44
CA ALA A 4 18.87 -32.44 -45.22
C ALA A 4 19.52 -31.08 -45.52
N THR A 5 19.40 -30.10 -44.61
CA THR A 5 20.40 -29.04 -44.34
C THR A 5 19.96 -28.28 -43.08
N LEU A 6 20.55 -28.36 -41.88
CA LEU A 6 21.93 -28.25 -41.36
C LEU A 6 22.31 -26.82 -40.92
N LEU A 7 22.76 -26.73 -39.65
CA LEU A 7 23.67 -25.73 -39.03
C LEU A 7 23.08 -24.33 -38.72
N ALA A 8 23.45 -23.60 -37.66
CA ALA A 8 24.60 -23.67 -36.77
C ALA A 8 24.35 -22.93 -35.42
N GLN A 9 25.19 -23.26 -34.42
CA GLN A 9 25.28 -22.66 -33.08
C GLN A 9 26.34 -21.52 -33.00
N ALA A 10 26.07 -20.51 -32.14
CA ALA A 10 26.97 -19.70 -31.27
C ALA A 10 28.19 -18.94 -31.88
N PRO A 11 28.98 -18.10 -31.14
CA PRO A 11 28.78 -17.28 -29.92
C PRO A 11 29.22 -15.78 -30.09
N GLY A 12 29.09 -14.97 -29.03
CA GLY A 12 29.87 -13.71 -28.84
C GLY A 12 29.24 -12.45 -29.43
N GLY A 13 29.39 -11.25 -28.87
CA GLY A 13 30.22 -10.80 -27.76
C GLY A 13 29.76 -9.41 -27.30
N ARG A 14 30.19 -9.03 -26.10
CA ARG A 14 30.08 -7.68 -25.56
C ARG A 14 30.99 -6.73 -26.35
N PRO A 15 30.50 -5.57 -26.81
CA PRO A 15 31.26 -4.34 -26.80
C PRO A 15 30.85 -3.60 -25.52
N GLY A 16 31.74 -3.37 -24.57
CA GLY A 16 32.91 -2.54 -24.79
C GLY A 16 32.61 -1.20 -24.14
N GLY A 17 32.74 -1.17 -22.81
CA GLY A 17 32.90 0.08 -22.08
C GLY A 17 34.21 0.71 -22.55
N SER A 18 34.10 1.81 -23.27
CA SER A 18 35.23 2.63 -23.68
C SER A 18 34.81 4.09 -23.59
N LYS A 19 35.23 4.76 -22.52
CA LYS A 19 36.38 5.66 -22.58
C LYS A 19 36.30 6.65 -21.40
N PRO A 20 37.27 6.63 -20.48
CA PRO A 20 37.45 7.70 -19.51
C PRO A 20 38.01 8.91 -20.27
N ALA A 21 37.27 10.01 -20.30
CA ALA A 21 37.79 11.29 -20.78
C ALA A 21 38.52 11.98 -19.63
N THR A 22 39.83 11.76 -19.64
CA THR A 22 40.90 12.75 -19.38
C THR A 22 40.69 13.73 -18.23
N ALA A 23 41.42 13.44 -17.15
CA ALA A 23 41.96 14.42 -16.24
C ALA A 23 42.84 15.43 -16.99
N ALA A 24 42.51 16.72 -16.86
CA ALA A 24 43.46 17.80 -17.06
C ALA A 24 43.57 18.54 -15.73
N ALA A 25 44.69 18.28 -15.04
CA ALA A 25 45.09 18.94 -13.82
C ALA A 25 45.48 20.41 -14.12
N PRO A 26 45.35 21.30 -13.12
CA PRO A 26 45.35 22.75 -13.30
C PRO A 26 46.77 23.31 -13.46
N THR A 27 46.92 24.28 -14.36
CA THR A 27 48.11 25.10 -14.45
C THR A 27 48.15 26.04 -13.25
N ALA A 28 49.01 25.72 -12.28
CA ALA A 28 49.39 26.63 -11.20
C ALA A 28 50.39 27.66 -11.73
N THR A 29 50.07 28.94 -11.57
CA THR A 29 51.04 30.04 -11.61
C THR A 29 50.79 30.85 -10.34
N ALA A 30 51.75 30.82 -9.43
CA ALA A 30 51.88 31.77 -8.33
C ALA A 30 52.33 33.12 -8.92
N PRO A 31 52.02 34.26 -8.27
CA PRO A 31 52.83 34.65 -7.12
C PRO A 31 51.99 35.11 -5.92
N ALA A 32 52.42 34.67 -4.74
CA ALA A 32 52.11 35.34 -3.49
C ALA A 32 52.88 36.68 -3.45
N THR A 33 52.15 37.79 -3.39
CA THR A 33 52.66 39.05 -2.84
C THR A 33 51.48 39.85 -2.32
N GLY A 34 51.49 40.09 -1.01
CA GLY A 34 50.76 41.18 -0.37
C GLY A 34 49.29 40.88 -0.06
N SER A 35 49.01 40.56 1.21
CA SER A 35 47.97 41.22 2.02
C SER A 35 47.67 40.40 3.27
N GLU A 36 48.60 40.40 4.24
CA GLU A 36 48.29 39.97 5.61
C GLU A 36 47.19 40.82 6.26
N GLN A 37 46.82 41.94 5.64
CA GLN A 37 45.66 42.77 6.00
C GLN A 37 44.32 42.26 5.43
N GLY A 38 44.34 41.54 4.31
CA GLY A 38 43.13 41.02 3.66
C GLY A 38 42.57 39.79 4.36
N VAL A 39 43.44 38.94 4.91
CA VAL A 39 43.02 37.74 5.67
C VAL A 39 42.32 38.14 6.98
N GLN A 40 42.84 39.16 7.67
CA GLN A 40 42.22 39.71 8.90
C GLN A 40 40.84 40.30 8.60
N GLN A 41 40.74 41.14 7.57
CA GLN A 41 39.45 41.72 7.15
C GLN A 41 38.45 40.64 6.70
N SER A 42 38.90 39.58 6.02
CA SER A 42 38.03 38.47 5.65
C SER A 42 37.56 37.65 6.86
N LEU A 43 38.41 37.48 7.90
CA LEU A 43 37.99 36.81 9.14
C LEU A 43 37.01 37.65 9.94
N GLN A 44 37.18 38.97 9.98
CA GLN A 44 36.20 39.89 10.58
C GLN A 44 34.86 39.85 9.83
N GLU A 45 34.87 39.76 8.49
CA GLU A 45 33.64 39.67 7.69
C GLU A 45 32.93 38.31 7.79
N ILE A 46 33.67 37.23 8.09
CA ILE A 46 33.10 35.89 8.34
C ILE A 46 32.54 35.78 9.77
N LEU A 47 33.08 36.57 10.72
CA LEU A 47 32.65 36.59 12.12
C LEU A 47 31.58 37.63 12.42
N GLU A 48 31.17 38.41 11.42
CA GLU A 48 30.02 39.31 11.49
C GLU A 48 28.74 38.45 11.47
N GLU A 49 28.41 37.93 12.64
CA GLU A 49 27.22 37.14 12.93
C GLU A 49 25.98 37.99 12.55
N PRO A 50 25.13 37.56 11.59
CA PRO A 50 23.95 38.35 11.24
C PRO A 50 23.05 38.45 12.46
N SER A 51 23.07 39.62 13.08
CA SER A 51 22.29 39.98 14.25
C SER A 51 20.83 40.16 13.86
N SER A 52 20.13 39.05 13.70
CA SER A 52 18.69 39.01 13.81
C SER A 52 18.23 37.57 14.03
N PRO A 53 17.67 37.22 15.20
CA PRO A 53 16.81 36.06 15.29
C PRO A 53 15.47 36.43 14.61
N GLU A 54 15.51 36.73 13.31
CA GLU A 54 14.29 36.64 12.51
C GLU A 54 13.94 35.17 12.52
N SER A 55 12.95 34.83 13.36
CA SER A 55 12.40 33.49 13.45
C SER A 55 12.01 33.03 12.05
N TYR A 56 12.79 32.14 11.46
CA TYR A 56 12.52 31.59 10.15
C TYR A 56 11.15 30.91 10.17
N ARG A 57 10.17 31.53 9.51
CA ARG A 57 8.79 31.02 9.42
C ARG A 57 8.53 30.63 7.98
N TYR A 58 8.35 29.34 7.77
CA TYR A 58 8.01 28.79 6.46
C TYR A 58 6.64 29.30 6.00
N ASP A 59 6.60 30.03 4.88
CA ASP A 59 5.38 30.41 4.17
C ASP A 59 5.15 29.45 2.99
N PRO A 60 4.15 28.56 3.06
CA PRO A 60 3.93 27.57 2.02
C PRO A 60 3.44 28.14 0.67
N GLN A 61 3.09 29.43 0.52
CA GLN A 61 2.66 30.04 -0.77
C GLN A 61 1.75 29.16 -1.65
N GLY A 62 0.85 28.37 -1.04
CA GLY A 62 -0.04 27.44 -1.75
C GLY A 62 0.64 26.20 -2.36
N ARG A 63 1.95 26.00 -2.17
CA ARG A 63 2.66 24.76 -2.50
C ARG A 63 2.27 23.68 -1.49
N ARG A 64 1.89 22.51 -2.01
CA ARG A 64 1.57 21.35 -1.18
C ARG A 64 2.83 20.92 -0.42
N ASP A 65 2.69 20.72 0.89
CA ASP A 65 3.80 20.43 1.80
C ASP A 65 4.53 19.16 1.34
N PRO A 66 5.86 19.20 1.14
CA PRO A 66 6.64 18.03 0.72
C PRO A 66 6.54 16.84 1.69
N PHE A 67 6.12 17.07 2.94
CA PHE A 67 5.91 16.02 3.95
C PHE A 67 4.46 15.56 4.07
N GLN A 68 3.54 16.17 3.32
CA GLN A 68 2.16 15.72 3.25
C GLN A 68 2.02 14.61 2.21
N SER A 69 1.71 13.40 2.67
CA SER A 69 1.47 12.24 1.80
C SER A 69 0.50 12.56 0.66
N LEU A 70 0.88 12.15 -0.56
CA LEU A 70 0.05 12.32 -1.76
C LEU A 70 -1.25 11.52 -1.69
N ILE A 71 -1.17 10.34 -1.06
CA ILE A 71 -2.30 9.48 -0.72
C ILE A 71 -3.01 10.14 0.47
N GLY A 72 -4.19 10.69 0.22
CA GLY A 72 -5.00 11.31 1.28
C GLY A 72 -5.37 10.28 2.37
N PRO A 73 -5.90 10.75 3.51
CA PRO A 73 -6.41 9.85 4.54
C PRO A 73 -7.36 8.84 3.90
N ALA A 74 -7.13 7.54 4.12
CA ALA A 74 -8.02 6.51 3.62
C ALA A 74 -9.46 6.85 4.05
N PRO A 75 -10.45 6.76 3.15
CA PRO A 75 -11.82 7.10 3.48
C PRO A 75 -12.26 6.21 4.64
N LYS A 76 -12.43 6.80 5.83
CA LYS A 76 -13.11 6.15 6.93
C LYS A 76 -14.57 6.04 6.50
N ILE A 77 -14.97 4.89 5.97
CA ILE A 77 -16.36 4.63 5.60
C ILE A 77 -17.20 4.78 6.87
N GLN A 78 -17.89 5.91 6.98
CA GLN A 78 -18.78 6.17 8.10
C GLN A 78 -19.97 5.20 8.03
N PRO A 79 -20.51 4.75 9.18
CA PRO A 79 -21.61 3.78 9.23
C PRO A 79 -22.84 4.14 8.39
N GLY A 80 -23.06 5.44 8.08
CA GLY A 80 -24.19 5.93 7.30
C GLY A 80 -24.00 5.97 5.77
N GLN A 81 -22.81 5.71 5.24
CA GLN A 81 -22.56 5.63 3.78
C GLN A 81 -22.51 4.20 3.25
N ARG A 82 -22.79 3.21 4.09
CA ARG A 82 -22.68 1.80 3.69
C ARG A 82 -23.85 1.42 2.78
N PRO A 83 -23.58 0.69 1.67
CA PRO A 83 -24.65 0.18 0.83
C PRO A 83 -25.54 -0.80 1.62
N PRO A 84 -26.86 -0.87 1.34
CA PRO A 84 -27.73 -1.79 2.04
C PRO A 84 -27.38 -3.27 1.72
N GLY A 85 -27.52 -4.14 2.72
CA GLY A 85 -27.32 -5.59 2.59
C GLY A 85 -25.88 -6.05 2.86
N PRO A 86 -25.52 -7.28 2.44
CA PRO A 86 -24.22 -7.90 2.68
C PRO A 86 -22.99 -7.02 2.40
N PRO A 87 -22.92 -6.23 1.30
CA PRO A 87 -21.74 -5.41 1.02
C PRO A 87 -21.53 -4.25 2.01
N GLY A 88 -22.53 -3.92 2.84
CA GLY A 88 -22.43 -2.89 3.86
C GLY A 88 -22.23 -3.41 5.28
N PHE A 89 -22.16 -4.72 5.49
CA PHE A 89 -22.04 -5.30 6.82
C PHE A 89 -20.60 -5.68 7.13
N LEU A 90 -20.18 -5.42 8.38
CA LEU A 90 -18.92 -5.95 8.89
C LEU A 90 -19.06 -7.45 9.16
N ILE A 91 -18.02 -8.23 8.88
CA ILE A 91 -18.00 -9.68 9.18
C ILE A 91 -18.32 -9.96 10.65
N ASP A 92 -17.95 -9.06 11.56
CA ASP A 92 -18.24 -9.19 12.98
C ASP A 92 -19.75 -9.06 13.31
N GLU A 93 -20.45 -8.17 12.61
CA GLU A 93 -21.88 -7.89 12.78
C GLU A 93 -22.77 -9.01 12.19
N ILE A 94 -22.22 -9.84 11.29
CA ILE A 94 -22.93 -10.91 10.61
C ILE A 94 -23.06 -12.15 11.51
N LYS A 95 -24.30 -12.66 11.63
CA LYS A 95 -24.61 -13.90 12.35
C LYS A 95 -25.07 -14.99 11.38
N LEU A 96 -24.40 -16.13 11.37
CA LEU A 96 -24.81 -17.28 10.56
C LEU A 96 -26.09 -17.91 11.13
N GLN A 97 -27.17 -17.94 10.34
CA GLN A 97 -28.44 -18.55 10.72
C GLN A 97 -28.58 -19.98 10.19
N GLY A 98 -28.00 -20.27 9.03
CA GLY A 98 -28.10 -21.60 8.43
C GLY A 98 -27.40 -21.69 7.09
N VAL A 99 -27.30 -22.90 6.57
CA VAL A 99 -26.79 -23.16 5.22
C VAL A 99 -27.81 -24.02 4.49
N VAL A 100 -28.25 -23.53 3.34
CA VAL A 100 -29.23 -24.18 2.48
C VAL A 100 -28.57 -24.61 1.18
N ARG A 101 -28.87 -25.83 0.72
CA ARG A 101 -28.41 -26.34 -0.56
C ARG A 101 -29.48 -26.10 -1.62
N THR A 102 -29.18 -25.28 -2.61
CA THR A 102 -30.09 -25.05 -3.73
C THR A 102 -29.61 -25.79 -4.98
N LYS A 103 -30.55 -26.27 -5.80
CA LYS A 103 -30.24 -27.10 -6.99
C LYS A 103 -29.45 -26.34 -8.07
N GLN A 104 -29.64 -25.02 -8.13
CA GLN A 104 -29.08 -24.16 -9.18
C GLN A 104 -27.75 -23.48 -8.80
N GLN A 105 -27.55 -23.17 -7.51
CA GLN A 105 -26.46 -22.32 -7.04
C GLN A 105 -25.58 -22.99 -5.98
N GLY A 106 -25.82 -24.26 -5.64
CA GLY A 106 -25.02 -25.00 -4.67
C GLY A 106 -25.33 -24.64 -3.21
N LEU A 107 -24.31 -24.64 -2.36
CA LEU A 107 -24.41 -24.26 -0.94
C LEU A 107 -24.53 -22.74 -0.82
N VAL A 108 -25.60 -22.27 -0.19
CA VAL A 108 -25.89 -20.87 0.08
C VAL A 108 -26.03 -20.70 1.59
N ALA A 109 -25.34 -19.73 2.17
CA ALA A 109 -25.47 -19.43 3.58
C ALA A 109 -26.55 -18.37 3.81
N MET A 110 -27.39 -18.57 4.81
CA MET A 110 -28.35 -17.59 5.29
C MET A 110 -27.76 -16.90 6.51
N VAL A 111 -27.60 -15.58 6.41
CA VAL A 111 -26.98 -14.77 7.45
C VAL A 111 -27.90 -13.64 7.87
N ASN A 112 -27.88 -13.29 9.15
CA ASN A 112 -28.54 -12.08 9.63
C ASN A 112 -27.54 -10.93 9.71
N GLY A 113 -27.92 -9.80 9.15
CA GLY A 113 -27.20 -8.55 9.30
C GLY A 113 -27.45 -7.87 10.66
N PRO A 114 -26.78 -6.73 10.92
CA PRO A 114 -27.03 -5.90 12.10
C PRO A 114 -28.47 -5.36 12.18
N ASP A 115 -29.18 -5.35 11.05
CA ASP A 115 -30.57 -4.95 10.90
C ASP A 115 -31.57 -6.08 11.22
N ASN A 116 -31.09 -7.24 11.68
CA ASN A 116 -31.88 -8.46 11.95
C ASN A 116 -32.66 -8.98 10.72
N LYS A 117 -32.29 -8.58 9.51
CA LYS A 117 -32.84 -9.15 8.28
C LYS A 117 -31.96 -10.29 7.81
N GLY A 118 -32.61 -11.33 7.28
CA GLY A 118 -31.95 -12.48 6.68
C GLY A 118 -31.53 -12.19 5.23
N TYR A 119 -30.27 -12.45 4.92
CA TYR A 119 -29.67 -12.34 3.60
C TYR A 119 -29.07 -13.67 3.17
N LEU A 120 -29.12 -13.94 1.87
CA LEU A 120 -28.51 -15.12 1.26
C LEU A 120 -27.16 -14.71 0.68
N ILE A 121 -26.09 -15.38 1.11
CA ILE A 121 -24.73 -15.17 0.62
C ILE A 121 -24.17 -16.45 0.01
N ARG A 122 -23.35 -16.26 -1.01
CA ARG A 122 -22.67 -17.31 -1.79
C ARG A 122 -21.17 -17.13 -1.71
N ILE A 123 -20.45 -18.16 -2.16
CA ILE A 123 -19.00 -18.08 -2.33
C ILE A 123 -18.71 -16.95 -3.34
N GLY A 124 -17.82 -16.04 -2.95
CA GLY A 124 -17.45 -14.86 -3.74
C GLY A 124 -18.29 -13.61 -3.47
N ASP A 125 -19.35 -13.68 -2.65
CA ASP A 125 -20.08 -12.47 -2.25
C ASP A 125 -19.19 -11.59 -1.37
N LYS A 126 -19.24 -10.27 -1.63
CA LYS A 126 -18.47 -9.25 -0.91
C LYS A 126 -19.22 -8.73 0.29
N VAL A 127 -18.47 -8.51 1.35
CA VAL A 127 -18.88 -7.84 2.59
C VAL A 127 -18.03 -6.58 2.76
N LEU A 128 -18.35 -5.73 3.73
CA LEU A 128 -17.71 -4.41 3.84
C LEU A 128 -16.19 -4.50 4.02
N ASP A 129 -15.77 -5.45 4.84
CA ASP A 129 -14.39 -5.68 5.24
C ASP A 129 -13.83 -7.00 4.70
N GLY A 130 -14.39 -7.55 3.62
CA GLY A 130 -13.91 -8.83 3.08
C GLY A 130 -14.79 -9.52 2.04
N GLU A 131 -14.62 -10.84 1.91
CA GLU A 131 -15.44 -11.68 1.03
C GLU A 131 -15.56 -13.13 1.51
N VAL A 132 -16.57 -13.84 1.03
CA VAL A 132 -16.80 -15.25 1.35
C VAL A 132 -15.92 -16.14 0.49
N ILE A 133 -15.02 -16.92 1.11
CA ILE A 133 -14.13 -17.84 0.37
C ILE A 133 -14.67 -19.26 0.30
N ARG A 134 -15.44 -19.69 1.32
CA ARG A 134 -15.93 -21.07 1.42
C ARG A 134 -17.18 -21.16 2.28
N ILE A 135 -18.10 -22.03 1.87
CA ILE A 135 -19.31 -22.36 2.63
C ILE A 135 -19.31 -23.88 2.88
N THR A 136 -19.41 -24.26 4.14
CA THR A 136 -19.51 -25.62 4.66
C THR A 136 -20.93 -25.80 5.23
N PRO A 137 -21.49 -27.02 5.37
CA PRO A 137 -22.83 -27.20 5.94
C PRO A 137 -22.99 -26.65 7.37
N SER A 138 -21.90 -26.53 8.13
CA SER A 138 -21.89 -26.08 9.53
C SER A 138 -21.19 -24.73 9.74
N SER A 139 -20.47 -24.21 8.76
CA SER A 139 -19.66 -23.00 8.93
C SER A 139 -19.44 -22.24 7.63
N VAL A 140 -19.19 -20.95 7.74
CA VAL A 140 -18.82 -20.08 6.62
C VAL A 140 -17.47 -19.46 6.89
N VAL A 141 -16.58 -19.50 5.90
CA VAL A 141 -15.24 -18.94 5.99
C VAL A 141 -15.19 -17.63 5.19
N PHE A 142 -14.82 -16.56 5.87
CA PHE A 142 -14.65 -15.23 5.32
C PHE A 142 -13.17 -14.87 5.29
N ARG A 143 -12.76 -14.13 4.27
CA ARG A 143 -11.46 -13.46 4.21
C ARG A 143 -11.67 -11.98 4.53
N GLN A 144 -11.27 -11.58 5.74
CA GLN A 144 -11.36 -10.22 6.26
C GLN A 144 -10.10 -9.41 5.93
N GLU A 145 -10.26 -8.19 5.44
CA GLU A 145 -9.21 -7.18 5.29
C GLU A 145 -8.99 -6.44 6.61
N VAL A 146 -7.82 -6.62 7.22
CA VAL A 146 -7.41 -5.95 8.46
C VAL A 146 -6.42 -4.85 8.11
N ASN A 147 -6.85 -3.59 8.23
CA ASN A 147 -6.00 -2.43 8.02
C ASN A 147 -5.20 -2.08 9.30
N ASP A 148 -4.27 -2.96 9.68
CA ASP A 148 -3.35 -2.72 10.79
C ASP A 148 -1.93 -2.45 10.25
N PRO A 149 -1.36 -1.25 10.43
CA PRO A 149 -0.04 -0.89 9.90
C PRO A 149 1.11 -1.69 10.53
N THR A 150 0.86 -2.41 11.63
CA THR A 150 1.87 -3.25 12.29
C THR A 150 1.92 -4.68 11.76
N ARG A 151 0.93 -5.10 10.96
CA ARG A 151 0.80 -6.47 10.46
C ARG A 151 1.20 -6.55 9.00
N ILE A 152 2.12 -7.47 8.68
CA ILE A 152 2.57 -7.73 7.30
C ILE A 152 1.41 -8.28 6.45
N GLU A 153 0.56 -9.11 7.06
CA GLU A 153 -0.61 -9.69 6.41
C GLU A 153 -1.83 -8.80 6.58
N ARG A 154 -2.32 -8.26 5.45
CA ARG A 154 -3.54 -7.46 5.37
C ARG A 154 -4.82 -8.28 5.48
N PHE A 155 -4.74 -9.60 5.48
CA PHE A 155 -5.90 -10.48 5.43
C PHE A 155 -5.91 -11.44 6.62
N ARG A 156 -7.11 -11.71 7.16
CA ARG A 156 -7.38 -12.71 8.19
C ARG A 156 -8.52 -13.60 7.75
N GLU A 157 -8.40 -14.89 7.95
CA GLU A 157 -9.54 -15.80 7.80
C GLU A 157 -10.39 -15.81 9.07
N VAL A 158 -11.70 -15.62 8.92
CA VAL A 158 -12.68 -15.65 10.00
C VAL A 158 -13.69 -16.75 9.70
N VAL A 159 -13.75 -17.75 10.58
CA VAL A 159 -14.73 -18.83 10.49
C VAL A 159 -15.92 -18.48 11.37
N LYS A 160 -17.10 -18.38 10.77
CA LYS A 160 -18.37 -18.24 11.49
C LYS A 160 -19.06 -19.60 11.51
N GLU A 161 -19.17 -20.19 12.69
CA GLU A 161 -19.87 -21.45 12.88
C GLU A 161 -21.36 -21.22 13.11
N LEU A 162 -22.16 -22.22 12.75
CA LEU A 162 -23.59 -22.23 12.96
C LEU A 162 -23.86 -22.48 14.45
N SER A 163 -24.42 -21.50 15.16
CA SER A 163 -24.83 -21.68 16.55
C SER A 163 -25.97 -22.70 16.62
N PRO A 164 -25.79 -23.87 17.26
CA PRO A 164 -26.79 -24.94 17.27
C PRO A 164 -27.99 -24.64 18.19
N GLU A 165 -27.98 -23.53 18.93
CA GLU A 165 -29.06 -23.16 19.86
C GLU A 165 -30.42 -22.98 19.16
N ALA A 166 -30.44 -22.50 17.92
CA ALA A 166 -31.68 -22.32 17.15
C ALA A 166 -32.36 -23.64 16.75
N ALA A 167 -31.68 -24.78 16.82
CA ALA A 167 -32.19 -26.08 16.40
C ALA A 167 -32.74 -26.95 17.56
N ARG A 168 -32.68 -26.46 18.81
CA ARG A 168 -33.11 -27.22 19.99
C ARG A 168 -34.31 -26.54 20.65
N LYS A 169 -35.48 -26.57 20.01
CA LYS A 169 -36.75 -26.29 20.68
C LYS A 169 -37.91 -27.03 20.03
#